data_AF-M1EC50-F1
#
_entry.id   AF-M1EC50-F1
#
_cell.length_a   1.000
_cell.length_b   1.000
_cell.length_c   1.000
_cell.angle_alpha   90.00
_cell.angle_beta   90.00
_cell.angle_gamma   90.00
#
_symmetry.space_group_name_H-M   'P 1'
#
loop_
_entity.id
_entity.type
_entity.pdbx_description
1 polymer ?
#
loop_
_entity_poly.entity_id
_entity_poly.type
_entity_poly.pdbx_seq_one_letter_code
_entity_poly.pdbx_strand_id
1 'polypeptide(L)'
;LLVQLSRSARFYAKITLYCALCVSASTVAAVVCLLRHHGRTVENMRIIKWFVVKFKYVFGLRFEIKGLQKLEVDHPCVIISNHQSILDMMGLMEALPERCVQIAKRELIFLGPVGLIMYLGGIFFINRQHSRTAMTVMADVGERMVRD
;
A
#
# COMPACT_ATOMS: atom_id res chain seq x y z
N LEU A 1 4.97 4.24 39.45
CA LEU A 1 6.05 3.29 39.09
C LEU A 1 5.92 2.78 37.64
N LEU A 2 5.59 3.64 36.67
CA LEU A 2 5.59 3.28 35.24
C LEU A 2 6.24 4.43 34.46
N VAL A 3 7.56 4.40 34.53
CA VAL A 3 8.55 4.86 33.55
C VAL A 3 8.20 6.16 32.83
N GLN A 4 8.86 7.25 33.26
CA GLN A 4 9.23 8.36 32.39
C GLN A 4 10.16 7.82 31.29
N LEU A 5 9.61 7.10 30.30
CA LEU A 5 10.39 6.69 29.14
C LEU A 5 10.83 7.98 28.43
N SER A 6 12.14 8.10 28.24
CA SER A 6 12.73 9.11 27.35
C SER A 6 11.91 9.20 26.08
N ARG A 7 11.71 10.42 25.57
CA ARG A 7 10.87 10.68 24.38
C ARG A 7 11.19 9.72 23.23
N SER A 8 12.47 9.38 23.06
CA SER A 8 12.96 8.41 22.08
C SER A 8 12.41 7.00 22.30
N ALA A 9 12.40 6.50 23.54
CA ALA A 9 11.94 5.15 23.82
C ALA A 9 10.42 5.01 23.62
N ARG A 10 9.63 6.05 23.93
CA ARG A 10 8.20 6.10 23.56
C ARG A 10 7.98 6.11 22.05
N PHE A 11 8.82 6.82 21.32
CA PHE A 11 8.76 6.87 19.86
C PHE A 11 9.04 5.49 19.25
N TYR A 12 10.13 4.83 19.65
CA TYR A 12 10.46 3.49 19.16
C TYR A 12 9.39 2.46 19.54
N ALA A 13 8.87 2.50 20.78
CA ALA A 13 7.78 1.61 21.18
C ALA A 13 6.55 1.77 20.28
N LYS A 14 6.16 3.02 19.96
CA LYS A 14 5.04 3.31 19.05
C LYS A 14 5.30 2.84 17.62
N ILE A 15 6.51 3.06 17.09
CA ILE A 15 6.87 2.59 15.74
C ILE A 15 6.90 1.07 15.69
N THR A 16 7.49 0.41 16.67
CA THR A 16 7.53 -1.06 16.73
C THR A 16 6.12 -1.64 16.80
N LEU A 17 5.26 -1.07 17.66
CA LEU A 17 3.86 -1.45 17.74
C LEU A 17 3.15 -1.24 16.39
N TYR A 18 3.37 -0.09 15.74
CA TYR A 18 2.83 0.20 14.41
C TYR A 18 3.25 -0.85 13.39
N CYS A 19 4.55 -1.13 13.26
CA CYS A 19 5.06 -2.12 12.33
C CYS A 19 4.52 -3.53 12.61
N ALA A 20 4.48 -3.94 13.88
CA ALA A 20 3.95 -5.25 14.27
C ALA A 20 2.46 -5.40 13.89
N LEU A 21 1.67 -4.35 14.12
CA LEU A 21 0.26 -4.30 13.75
C LEU A 21 0.06 -4.27 12.21
N CYS A 22 0.93 -3.59 11.46
CA CYS A 22 0.90 -3.63 10.00
C CYS A 22 1.20 -5.04 9.47
N VAL A 23 2.19 -5.73 10.04
CA VAL A 23 2.53 -7.11 9.65
C VAL A 23 1.38 -8.06 9.97
N SER A 24 0.76 -7.96 11.15
CA SER A 24 -0.37 -8.83 11.50
C SER A 24 -1.58 -8.60 10.59
N ALA A 25 -1.94 -7.32 10.33
CA ALA A 25 -3.01 -6.98 9.40
C ALA A 25 -2.73 -7.49 7.98
N SER A 26 -1.47 -7.40 7.53
CA SER A 26 -1.04 -7.89 6.21
C SER A 26 -1.15 -9.42 6.11
N THR A 27 -0.78 -10.15 7.17
CA THR A 27 -0.95 -11.60 7.22
C THR A 27 -2.41 -12.00 7.08
N VAL A 28 -3.31 -11.35 7.84
CA VAL A 28 -4.76 -11.63 7.75
C VAL A 28 -5.29 -11.30 6.37
N ALA A 29 -4.94 -10.13 5.82
CA ALA A 29 -5.35 -9.73 4.47
C ALA A 29 -4.84 -10.72 3.40
N ALA A 30 -3.61 -11.23 3.53
CA ALA A 30 -3.04 -12.21 2.61
C ALA A 30 -3.81 -13.52 2.63
N VAL A 31 -4.16 -14.04 3.81
CA VAL A 31 -5.01 -15.23 3.94
C VAL A 31 -6.36 -15.00 3.27
N VAL A 32 -7.01 -13.86 3.51
CA VAL A 32 -8.31 -13.55 2.88
C VAL A 32 -8.20 -13.46 1.36
N CYS A 33 -7.16 -12.82 0.83
CA CYS A 33 -6.93 -12.72 -0.62
C CYS A 33 -6.69 -14.10 -1.25
N LEU A 34 -5.89 -14.95 -0.61
CA LEU A 34 -5.63 -16.31 -1.05
C LEU A 34 -6.91 -17.16 -1.05
N LEU A 35 -7.73 -17.07 0.00
CA LEU A 35 -8.98 -17.83 0.08
C LEU A 35 -10.04 -17.36 -0.94
N ARG A 36 -10.08 -16.05 -1.25
CA ARG A 36 -11.11 -15.50 -2.14
C ARG A 36 -10.75 -15.59 -3.62
N HIS A 37 -9.50 -15.30 -3.95
CA HIS A 37 -9.06 -15.13 -5.34
C HIS A 37 -7.99 -16.13 -5.77
N HIS A 38 -7.46 -16.96 -4.86
CA HIS A 38 -6.49 -18.04 -5.12
C HIS A 38 -5.15 -17.60 -5.74
N GLY A 39 -4.94 -16.30 -5.99
CA GLY A 39 -3.75 -15.81 -6.66
C GLY A 39 -3.65 -14.29 -6.72
N ARG A 40 -2.69 -13.83 -7.53
CA ARG A 40 -2.41 -12.43 -7.78
C ARG A 40 -3.47 -11.84 -8.72
N THR A 41 -4.20 -10.83 -8.24
CA THR A 41 -5.24 -10.16 -9.02
C THR A 41 -5.46 -8.73 -8.52
N VAL A 42 -5.85 -7.81 -9.40
CA VAL A 42 -6.02 -6.38 -9.03
C VAL A 42 -7.21 -6.19 -8.09
N GLU A 43 -8.20 -7.08 -8.15
CA GLU A 43 -9.39 -7.09 -7.31
C GLU A 43 -9.04 -7.28 -5.83
N ASN A 44 -7.90 -7.92 -5.51
CA ASN A 44 -7.39 -8.01 -4.14
C ASN A 44 -7.13 -6.63 -3.54
N MET A 45 -6.87 -5.59 -4.35
CA MET A 45 -6.68 -4.22 -3.86
C MET A 45 -7.90 -3.69 -3.11
N ARG A 46 -9.12 -4.14 -3.44
CA ARG A 46 -10.32 -3.75 -2.70
C ARG A 46 -10.30 -4.30 -1.26
N ILE A 47 -9.84 -5.53 -1.09
CA ILE A 47 -9.69 -6.18 0.22
C ILE A 47 -8.58 -5.47 1.00
N ILE A 48 -7.43 -5.25 0.36
CA ILE A 48 -6.28 -4.57 0.97
C ILE A 48 -6.66 -3.16 1.43
N LYS A 49 -7.30 -2.38 0.54
CA LYS A 49 -7.81 -1.04 0.85
C LYS A 49 -8.74 -1.07 2.05
N TRP A 50 -9.68 -2.02 2.12
CA TRP A 50 -10.58 -2.14 3.26
C TRP A 50 -9.82 -2.36 4.58
N PHE A 51 -8.85 -3.28 4.61
CA PHE A 51 -8.03 -3.51 5.80
C PHE A 51 -7.24 -2.26 6.19
N VAL A 52 -6.58 -1.61 5.25
CA VAL A 52 -5.74 -0.43 5.50
C VAL A 52 -6.59 0.78 5.96
N VAL A 53 -7.74 1.02 5.34
CA VAL A 53 -8.65 2.12 5.74
C VAL A 53 -9.26 1.86 7.10
N LYS A 54 -9.52 0.61 7.50
CA LYS A 54 -9.97 0.29 8.86
C LYS A 54 -8.84 0.42 9.89
N PHE A 55 -7.62 0.11 9.50
CA PHE A 55 -6.44 0.17 10.35
C PHE A 55 -6.18 1.58 10.91
N LYS A 56 -6.49 2.65 10.16
CA LYS A 56 -6.30 4.03 10.62
C LYS A 56 -7.02 4.36 11.92
N TYR A 57 -8.18 3.73 12.18
CA TYR A 57 -8.98 3.99 13.38
C TYR A 57 -8.32 3.45 14.64
N VAL A 58 -7.47 2.42 14.53
CA VAL A 58 -6.66 1.91 15.66
C VAL A 58 -5.71 2.97 16.19
N PHE A 59 -5.24 3.86 15.30
CA PHE A 59 -4.35 4.97 15.65
C PHE A 59 -5.10 6.30 15.87
N GLY A 60 -6.44 6.29 15.83
CA GLY A 60 -7.25 7.50 15.98
C GLY A 60 -7.06 8.53 14.86
N LEU A 61 -6.61 8.09 13.67
CA LEU A 61 -6.33 8.98 12.55
C LEU A 61 -7.62 9.35 11.82
N ARG A 62 -7.72 10.64 11.45
CA ARG A 62 -8.77 11.18 10.60
C ARG A 62 -8.12 11.82 9.39
N PHE A 63 -8.51 11.41 8.20
CA PHE A 63 -8.06 12.01 6.95
C PHE A 63 -9.16 12.90 6.40
N GLU A 64 -8.76 14.08 5.92
CA GLU A 64 -9.62 14.97 5.14
C GLU A 64 -9.16 14.89 3.69
N ILE A 65 -10.02 14.38 2.81
CA ILE A 65 -9.72 14.24 1.38
C ILE A 65 -10.41 15.37 0.63
N LYS A 66 -9.64 16.14 -0.13
CA LYS A 66 -10.14 17.25 -0.94
C LYS A 66 -9.98 16.93 -2.42
N GLY A 67 -11.01 17.23 -3.21
CA GLY A 67 -10.95 17.08 -4.67
C GLY A 67 -10.98 15.63 -5.17
N LEU A 68 -11.59 14.71 -4.41
CA LEU A 68 -11.74 13.31 -4.81
C LEU A 68 -12.44 13.15 -6.17
N GLN A 69 -13.34 14.08 -6.50
CA GLN A 69 -14.07 14.14 -7.77
C GLN A 69 -13.14 14.23 -8.98
N LYS A 70 -11.91 14.75 -8.81
CA LYS A 70 -10.92 14.83 -9.90
C LYS A 70 -10.30 13.47 -10.25
N LEU A 71 -10.47 12.48 -9.38
CA LEU A 71 -10.00 11.10 -9.59
C LEU A 71 -11.11 10.20 -10.16
N GLU A 72 -12.34 10.70 -10.29
CA GLU A 72 -13.46 10.03 -10.95
C GLU A 72 -13.38 10.28 -12.46
N VAL A 73 -12.43 9.61 -13.10
CA VAL A 73 -12.21 9.66 -14.55
C VAL A 73 -12.51 8.30 -15.18
N ASP A 74 -13.15 8.30 -16.36
CA ASP A 74 -13.54 7.09 -17.09
C ASP A 74 -12.41 6.52 -17.97
N HIS A 75 -11.20 7.06 -17.85
CA HIS A 75 -10.04 6.62 -18.62
C HIS A 75 -8.86 6.31 -17.68
N PRO A 76 -7.89 5.50 -18.15
CA PRO A 76 -6.68 5.23 -17.38
C PRO A 76 -5.95 6.53 -17.03
N CYS A 77 -5.41 6.60 -15.82
CA CYS A 77 -4.63 7.75 -15.36
C CYS A 77 -3.44 7.32 -14.50
N VAL A 78 -2.40 8.14 -14.48
CA VAL A 78 -1.22 7.94 -13.63
C VAL A 78 -1.32 8.90 -12.45
N ILE A 79 -1.40 8.34 -11.24
CA ILE A 79 -1.46 9.11 -10.00
C ILE A 79 -0.04 9.24 -9.45
N ILE A 80 0.42 10.49 -9.32
CA ILE A 80 1.74 10.81 -8.75
C ILE A 80 1.52 11.42 -7.38
N SER A 81 2.10 10.79 -6.34
CA SER A 81 2.06 11.31 -4.98
C SER A 81 3.45 11.41 -4.40
N ASN A 82 3.68 12.47 -3.61
CA ASN A 82 4.80 12.52 -2.69
C ASN A 82 4.60 11.47 -1.59
N HIS A 83 5.71 10.92 -1.10
CA HIS A 83 5.71 9.93 -0.02
C HIS A 83 6.79 10.32 0.99
N GLN A 84 6.36 10.79 2.15
CA GLN A 84 7.19 11.25 3.26
C GLN A 84 7.36 10.18 4.35
N SER A 85 6.35 9.32 4.54
CA SER A 85 6.37 8.33 5.62
C SER A 85 5.53 7.10 5.32
N ILE A 86 5.78 6.00 6.02
CA ILE A 86 4.95 4.77 5.93
C ILE A 86 3.46 5.03 6.27
N LEU A 87 3.16 6.10 7.01
CA LEU A 87 1.80 6.47 7.38
C LEU A 87 0.98 6.91 6.17
N ASP A 88 1.62 7.48 5.15
CA ASP A 88 0.95 8.02 3.97
C ASP A 88 0.18 6.94 3.22
N MET A 89 0.60 5.68 3.35
CA MET A 89 -0.08 4.54 2.73
C MET A 89 -1.54 4.41 3.19
N MET A 90 -1.86 4.77 4.43
CA MET A 90 -3.25 4.78 4.91
C MET A 90 -4.08 5.87 4.22
N GLY A 91 -3.53 7.08 4.10
CA GLY A 91 -4.20 8.19 3.42
C GLY A 91 -4.35 7.94 1.92
N LEU A 92 -3.31 7.39 1.29
CA LEU A 92 -3.32 7.00 -0.12
C LEU A 92 -4.39 5.94 -0.39
N MET A 93 -4.44 4.87 0.41
CA MET A 93 -5.47 3.83 0.22
C MET A 93 -6.88 4.38 0.36
N GLU A 94 -7.11 5.43 1.15
CA GLU A 94 -8.41 6.05 1.25
C GLU A 94 -8.79 6.83 -0.03
N ALA A 95 -7.84 7.61 -0.58
CA ALA A 95 -8.05 8.45 -1.74
C ALA A 95 -8.00 7.71 -3.09
N LEU A 96 -7.24 6.63 -3.20
CA LEU A 96 -7.02 5.94 -4.47
C LEU A 96 -8.29 5.21 -4.97
N PRO A 97 -8.55 5.16 -6.29
CA PRO A 97 -9.65 4.39 -6.89
C PRO A 97 -9.61 2.89 -6.56
N GLU A 98 -10.74 2.18 -6.70
CA GLU A 98 -10.81 0.75 -6.37
C GLU A 98 -9.87 -0.13 -7.24
N ARG A 99 -9.75 0.18 -8.54
CA ARG A 99 -8.82 -0.50 -9.48
C ARG A 99 -7.54 0.32 -9.69
N CYS A 100 -6.85 0.63 -8.61
CA CYS A 100 -5.54 1.30 -8.68
C CYS A 100 -4.42 0.36 -8.24
N VAL A 101 -3.40 0.19 -9.07
CA VAL A 101 -2.18 -0.56 -8.74
C VAL A 101 -1.03 0.42 -8.50
N GLN A 102 -0.22 0.11 -7.49
CA GLN A 102 0.92 0.94 -7.13
C GLN A 102 2.22 0.37 -7.71
N ILE A 103 3.26 1.21 -7.71
CA ILE A 103 4.61 0.84 -8.09
C ILE A 103 5.50 0.90 -6.85
N ALA A 104 6.07 -0.25 -6.49
CA ALA A 104 6.86 -0.46 -5.30
C ALA A 104 8.34 -0.71 -5.64
N LYS A 105 9.23 -0.47 -4.67
CA LYS A 105 10.63 -0.87 -4.79
C LYS A 105 10.76 -2.41 -4.75
N ARG A 106 11.66 -2.99 -5.54
CA ARG A 106 11.85 -4.44 -5.64
C ARG A 106 12.08 -5.11 -4.29
N GLU A 107 12.79 -4.46 -3.39
CA GLU A 107 13.16 -5.00 -2.08
C GLU A 107 11.94 -5.24 -1.18
N LEU A 108 10.83 -4.50 -1.41
CA LEU A 108 9.62 -4.62 -0.61
C LEU A 108 8.93 -5.98 -0.75
N ILE A 109 9.22 -6.73 -1.83
CA ILE A 109 8.70 -8.10 -1.98
C ILE A 109 9.21 -9.04 -0.87
N PHE A 110 10.37 -8.74 -0.27
CA PHE A 110 11.00 -9.56 0.76
C PHE A 110 10.57 -9.20 2.19
N LEU A 111 9.66 -8.23 2.37
CA LEU A 111 9.12 -7.84 3.69
C LEU A 111 8.05 -8.80 4.22
N GLY A 112 8.24 -10.11 4.00
CA GLY A 112 7.36 -11.16 4.51
C GLY A 112 5.88 -10.96 4.14
N PRO A 113 4.95 -10.95 5.11
CA PRO A 113 3.51 -10.78 4.83
C PRO A 113 3.16 -9.49 4.09
N VAL A 114 3.89 -8.40 4.33
CA VAL A 114 3.69 -7.12 3.64
C VAL A 114 4.05 -7.26 2.16
N GLY A 115 5.20 -7.89 1.85
CA GLY A 115 5.59 -8.16 0.47
C GLY A 115 4.62 -9.10 -0.24
N LEU A 116 4.11 -10.11 0.47
CA LEU A 116 3.12 -11.05 -0.05
C LEU A 116 1.81 -10.37 -0.41
N ILE A 117 1.25 -9.54 0.48
CA ILE A 117 -0.02 -8.86 0.20
C ILE A 117 0.13 -7.86 -0.96
N MET A 118 1.28 -7.18 -1.06
CA MET A 118 1.59 -6.31 -2.19
C MET A 118 1.64 -7.11 -3.51
N TYR A 119 2.28 -8.27 -3.52
CA TYR A 119 2.30 -9.16 -4.68
C TYR A 119 0.90 -9.64 -5.06
N LEU A 120 0.11 -10.10 -4.09
CA LEU A 120 -1.26 -10.57 -4.32
C LEU A 120 -2.17 -9.46 -4.84
N GLY A 121 -1.99 -8.22 -4.37
CA GLY A 121 -2.68 -7.02 -4.85
C GLY A 121 -2.33 -6.58 -6.27
N GLY A 122 -1.38 -7.25 -6.94
CA GLY A 122 -1.00 -6.90 -8.30
C GLY A 122 0.04 -5.79 -8.41
N ILE A 123 0.61 -5.31 -7.30
CA ILE A 123 1.60 -4.22 -7.28
C ILE A 123 2.82 -4.56 -8.15
N PHE A 124 3.28 -3.57 -8.90
CA PHE A 124 4.46 -3.70 -9.76
C PHE A 124 5.72 -3.33 -8.99
N PHE A 125 6.72 -4.21 -9.02
CA PHE A 125 7.98 -4.03 -8.31
C PHE A 125 9.06 -3.59 -9.29
N ILE A 126 9.71 -2.45 -9.03
CA ILE A 126 10.80 -1.90 -9.85
C ILE A 126 12.12 -1.85 -9.10
N ASN A 127 13.21 -2.14 -9.81
CA ASN A 127 14.56 -1.87 -9.31
C ASN A 127 14.97 -0.46 -9.73
N ARG A 128 15.01 0.47 -8.77
CA ARG A 128 15.37 1.88 -9.04
C ARG A 128 16.86 2.08 -9.34
N GLN A 129 17.74 1.15 -8.96
CA GLN A 129 19.17 1.22 -9.29
C GLN A 129 19.44 0.91 -10.77
N HIS A 130 18.53 0.19 -11.44
CA HIS A 130 18.61 -0.11 -12.86
C HIS A 130 17.50 0.62 -13.62
N SER A 131 17.75 1.89 -13.92
CA SER A 131 16.79 2.80 -14.58
C SER A 131 16.20 2.23 -15.87
N ARG A 132 17.00 1.56 -16.72
CA ARG A 132 16.52 0.91 -17.95
C ARG A 132 15.42 -0.11 -17.66
N THR A 133 15.65 -1.03 -16.73
CA THR A 133 14.67 -2.07 -16.37
C THR A 133 13.42 -1.45 -15.74
N ALA A 134 13.59 -0.43 -14.89
CA ALA A 134 12.45 0.30 -14.34
C ALA A 134 11.60 0.94 -15.45
N MET A 135 12.21 1.59 -16.44
CA MET A 135 11.49 2.19 -17.57
C MET A 135 10.75 1.14 -18.39
N THR A 136 11.33 -0.05 -18.62
CA THR A 136 10.65 -1.14 -19.32
C THR A 136 9.39 -1.59 -18.58
N VAL A 137 9.46 -1.76 -17.25
CA VAL A 137 8.27 -2.11 -16.45
C VAL A 137 7.21 -1.00 -16.52
N MET A 138 7.62 0.26 -16.49
CA MET A 138 6.67 1.39 -16.61
C MET A 138 6.00 1.42 -17.98
N ALA A 139 6.73 1.11 -19.06
CA ALA A 139 6.18 1.00 -20.40
C ALA A 139 5.16 -0.13 -20.51
N ASP A 140 5.48 -1.35 -20.02
CA ASP A 140 4.55 -2.49 -20.00
C ASP A 140 3.28 -2.18 -19.19
N VAL A 141 3.42 -1.50 -18.04
CA VAL A 141 2.26 -1.06 -17.27
C VAL A 141 1.39 -0.07 -18.06
N GLY A 142 2.02 0.89 -18.77
CA GLY A 142 1.32 1.84 -19.62
C GLY A 142 0.55 1.17 -20.77
N GLU A 143 1.15 0.19 -21.43
CA GLU A 143 0.48 -0.59 -22.49
C GLU A 143 -0.71 -1.39 -21.95
N ARG A 144 -0.56 -2.03 -20.78
CA ARG A 144 -1.66 -2.77 -20.13
C ARG A 144 -2.81 -1.86 -19.73
N MET A 145 -2.50 -0.66 -19.23
CA MET A 145 -3.52 0.33 -18.86
C MET A 145 -4.40 0.75 -20.04
N VAL A 146 -3.87 0.76 -21.27
CA VAL A 146 -4.63 1.14 -22.47
C VAL A 146 -5.44 -0.03 -23.03
N ARG A 147 -5.00 -1.27 -22.80
CA ARG A 147 -5.59 -2.48 -23.37
C ARG A 147 -6.77 -3.02 -22.56
N ASP A 148 -6.72 -2.90 -21.24
CA ASP A 148 -7.70 -3.45 -20.28
C ASP A 148 -8.71 -2.39 -19.79
#